data_AF-A0A496XAR8-F1
#
_entry.id   AF-A0A496XAR8-F1
#
_cell.length_a   1.000
_cell.length_b   1.000
_cell.length_c   1.000
_cell.angle_alpha   90.00
_cell.angle_beta   90.00
_cell.angle_gamma   90.00
#
_symmetry.space_group_name_H-M   'P 1'
#
loop_
_entity.id
_entity.type
_entity.pdbx_description
1 polymer ?
#
loop_
_entity_poly.entity_id
_entity_poly.type
_entity_poly.pdbx_seq_one_letter_code
_entity_poly.pdbx_strand_id
1 'polypeptide(L)'
;MCFTITNLITDDVKTPEIARSDCDDLETNSARKNKEVLMKTIEQPSENYASILASLGFAAGDDELSNTVTAFIYEIGGTLFDEDSPFLIDKSEFYPQYDNLNSLVLSRLYVKENISTDSAVCYLMTIWYRWLRYAVPTLENIEMTPLDAGVRVRILTVSTSAECACSLEFILIPHEVTI
;
A
#
# COMPACT_ATOMS: atom_id res chain seq x y z
N MET A 1 20.73 -0.93 -4.65
CA MET A 1 21.77 -1.46 -3.74
C MET A 1 22.40 -0.27 -3.00
N CYS A 2 22.12 -0.11 -1.70
CA CYS A 2 22.86 0.85 -0.86
C CYS A 2 22.79 0.37 0.60
N PHE A 3 23.95 0.02 1.16
CA PHE A 3 24.16 -0.37 2.55
C PHE A 3 24.75 0.81 3.30
N THR A 4 24.32 1.04 4.54
CA THR A 4 25.21 1.51 5.61
C THR A 4 24.74 0.99 6.97
N ILE A 5 25.57 0.18 7.63
CA ILE A 5 25.53 -0.13 9.06
C ILE A 5 26.82 0.40 9.66
N THR A 6 26.76 1.15 10.77
CA THR A 6 27.82 1.24 11.81
C THR A 6 27.16 1.85 13.08
N ASN A 7 26.78 1.09 14.11
CA ASN A 7 27.52 0.47 15.23
C ASN A 7 27.78 1.35 16.47
N LEU A 8 27.35 0.82 17.63
CA LEU A 8 27.94 0.86 19.00
C LEU A 8 27.79 2.19 19.78
N ILE A 9 27.48 2.27 21.09
CA ILE A 9 28.06 1.62 22.29
C ILE A 9 27.04 1.65 23.46
N THR A 10 27.34 0.81 24.46
CA THR A 10 26.71 0.35 25.70
C THR A 10 26.48 1.38 26.83
N ASP A 11 25.57 1.10 27.78
CA ASP A 11 25.89 0.71 29.17
C ASP A 11 24.66 0.68 30.12
N ASP A 12 24.89 -0.05 31.22
CA ASP A 12 24.02 -0.70 32.20
C ASP A 12 23.17 0.15 33.18
N VAL A 13 22.12 -0.52 33.70
CA VAL A 13 21.56 -0.44 35.07
C VAL A 13 20.69 0.76 35.50
N LYS A 14 19.37 0.52 35.67
CA LYS A 14 18.68 0.42 37.01
C LYS A 14 17.17 0.19 36.85
N THR A 15 16.68 -0.94 37.35
CA THR A 15 15.27 -1.18 37.63
C THR A 15 14.84 -0.42 38.89
N PRO A 16 13.62 0.14 38.92
CA PRO A 16 12.87 0.23 40.16
C PRO A 16 11.50 -0.47 40.07
N GLU A 17 11.18 -1.17 41.15
CA GLU A 17 9.90 -1.82 41.41
C GLU A 17 8.74 -0.84 41.63
N ILE A 18 7.63 -1.16 40.97
CA ILE A 18 6.23 -1.20 41.43
C ILE A 18 5.57 0.12 41.89
N ALA A 19 4.55 0.52 41.12
CA ALA A 19 3.27 0.95 41.69
C ALA A 19 2.14 0.36 40.83
N ARG A 20 1.38 -0.58 41.41
CA ARG A 20 0.07 -0.99 40.89
C ARG A 20 -0.88 0.19 41.07
N SER A 21 -1.38 0.73 39.98
CA SER A 21 -2.46 1.72 39.97
C SER A 21 -3.50 1.27 38.96
N ASP A 22 -4.73 1.19 39.44
CA ASP A 22 -5.93 0.82 38.70
C ASP A 22 -6.02 1.58 37.37
N CYS A 23 -6.10 0.86 36.26
CA CYS A 23 -6.29 1.39 34.90
C CYS A 23 -7.16 0.46 34.07
N ASP A 24 -8.27 -0.01 34.63
CA ASP A 24 -9.42 -0.39 33.83
C ASP A 24 -10.08 0.93 33.39
N ASP A 25 -9.93 1.29 32.10
CA ASP A 25 -10.83 2.19 31.31
C ASP A 25 -10.14 2.92 30.13
N LEU A 26 -8.85 2.68 29.84
CA LEU A 26 -8.14 3.39 28.75
C LEU A 26 -8.10 2.65 27.39
N GLU A 27 -8.40 1.36 27.31
CA GLU A 27 -8.31 0.60 26.05
C GLU A 27 -9.51 0.81 25.11
N THR A 28 -10.68 1.20 25.62
CA THR A 28 -11.90 1.32 24.81
C THR A 28 -11.99 2.61 24.01
N ASN A 29 -11.36 3.71 24.47
CA ASN A 29 -11.40 4.99 23.76
C ASN A 29 -10.38 5.09 22.62
N SER A 30 -9.23 4.42 22.72
CA SER A 30 -8.21 4.41 21.66
C SER A 30 -8.64 3.57 20.45
N ALA A 31 -9.20 2.38 20.69
CA ALA A 31 -9.73 1.52 19.63
C ALA A 31 -10.93 2.16 18.91
N ARG A 32 -11.78 2.90 19.63
CA ARG A 32 -12.96 3.58 19.07
C ARG A 32 -12.56 4.80 18.24
N LYS A 33 -11.55 5.57 18.67
CA LYS A 33 -10.96 6.67 17.87
C LYS A 33 -10.27 6.16 16.61
N ASN A 34 -9.51 5.06 16.71
CA ASN A 34 -8.88 4.46 15.53
C ASN A 34 -9.91 3.93 14.53
N LYS A 35 -11.03 3.37 15.01
CA LYS A 35 -12.14 2.93 14.17
C LYS A 35 -12.90 4.11 13.54
N GLU A 36 -13.07 5.23 14.25
CA GLU A 36 -13.68 6.46 13.71
C GLU A 36 -12.78 7.18 12.70
N VAL A 37 -11.46 7.15 12.88
CA VAL A 37 -10.50 7.65 11.90
C VAL A 37 -10.47 6.73 10.67
N LEU A 38 -10.64 5.42 10.85
CA LEU A 38 -10.74 4.46 9.75
C LEU A 38 -12.07 4.56 8.96
N MET A 39 -13.17 4.95 9.62
CA MET A 39 -14.49 5.08 8.98
C MET A 39 -14.76 6.44 8.32
N LYS A 40 -13.88 7.44 8.48
CA LYS A 40 -14.07 8.78 7.88
C LYS A 40 -13.48 8.96 6.48
N THR A 41 -12.93 7.92 5.86
CA THR A 41 -12.40 7.96 4.49
C THR A 41 -13.40 7.50 3.42
N ILE A 42 -14.70 7.63 3.70
CA ILE A 42 -15.74 7.22 2.75
C ILE A 42 -16.44 8.51 2.27
N GLU A 43 -16.37 8.75 0.96
CA GLU A 43 -16.86 9.93 0.21
C GLU A 43 -15.88 11.09 0.04
N GLN A 44 -14.61 10.83 -0.27
CA GLN A 44 -13.91 11.73 -1.19
C GLN A 44 -14.30 11.38 -2.63
N PRO A 45 -14.64 12.36 -3.49
CA PRO A 45 -14.80 12.09 -4.91
C PRO A 45 -13.49 11.48 -5.41
N SER A 46 -13.55 10.33 -6.07
CA SER A 46 -12.38 9.62 -6.58
C SER A 46 -11.44 10.60 -7.25
N GLU A 47 -10.25 10.79 -6.71
CA GLU A 47 -9.33 11.77 -7.27
C GLU A 47 -8.97 11.34 -8.69
N ASN A 48 -9.08 12.29 -9.61
CA ASN A 48 -8.70 12.07 -11.01
C ASN A 48 -7.18 12.18 -11.11
N TYR A 49 -6.48 11.11 -10.76
CA TYR A 49 -5.01 10.99 -10.85
C TYR A 49 -4.49 11.38 -12.23
N ALA A 50 -5.24 11.11 -13.30
CA ALA A 50 -4.86 11.55 -14.64
C ALA A 50 -4.70 13.07 -14.74
N SER A 51 -5.57 13.84 -14.11
CA SER A 51 -5.46 15.31 -14.11
C SER A 51 -4.25 15.81 -13.32
N ILE A 52 -3.92 15.16 -12.20
CA ILE A 52 -2.75 15.48 -11.38
C ILE A 52 -1.47 15.19 -12.16
N LEU A 53 -1.36 13.99 -12.75
CA LEU A 53 -0.21 13.59 -13.55
C LEU A 53 -0.03 14.50 -14.77
N ALA A 54 -1.12 14.82 -15.48
CA ALA A 54 -1.08 15.76 -16.60
C ALA A 54 -0.60 17.15 -16.17
N SER A 55 -1.01 17.66 -14.99
CA SER A 55 -0.54 18.95 -14.47
C SER A 55 0.95 18.99 -14.16
N LEU A 56 1.57 17.83 -13.94
CA LEU A 56 2.99 17.66 -13.67
C LEU A 56 3.81 17.38 -14.94
N GLY A 57 3.16 17.33 -16.10
CA GLY A 57 3.82 17.12 -17.40
C GLY A 57 3.83 15.68 -17.89
N PHE A 58 3.26 14.72 -17.15
CA PHE A 58 3.18 13.33 -17.59
C PHE A 58 2.04 13.14 -18.60
N ALA A 59 2.33 12.45 -19.70
CA ALA A 59 1.37 12.12 -20.74
C ALA A 59 1.20 10.60 -20.88
N ALA A 60 0.00 10.18 -21.30
CA ALA A 60 -0.25 8.79 -21.70
C ALA A 60 0.63 8.43 -22.91
N GLY A 61 1.18 7.22 -22.89
CA GLY A 61 2.07 6.73 -23.96
C GLY A 61 3.48 7.31 -23.96
N ASP A 62 3.89 8.00 -22.89
CA ASP A 62 5.29 8.41 -22.69
C ASP A 62 6.18 7.18 -22.41
N ASP A 63 7.37 7.14 -23.03
CA ASP A 63 8.36 6.07 -22.86
C ASP A 63 8.86 6.02 -21.40
N GLU A 64 9.02 7.17 -20.74
CA GLU A 64 9.48 7.24 -19.34
C GLU A 64 8.43 6.64 -18.38
N LEU A 65 7.16 6.91 -18.66
CA LEU A 65 6.04 6.35 -17.92
C LEU A 65 5.95 4.84 -18.14
N SER A 66 6.17 4.38 -19.38
CA SER A 66 6.16 2.97 -19.75
C SER A 66 7.28 2.18 -19.05
N ASN A 67 8.46 2.79 -18.92
CA ASN A 67 9.57 2.24 -18.13
C ASN A 67 9.21 2.17 -16.64
N THR A 68 8.58 3.23 -16.10
CA THR A 68 8.13 3.28 -14.70
C THR A 68 7.10 2.19 -14.40
N VAL A 69 6.11 2.00 -15.28
CA VAL A 69 5.10 0.94 -15.19
C VAL A 69 5.75 -0.43 -15.15
N THR A 70 6.70 -0.67 -16.06
CA THR A 70 7.42 -1.94 -16.14
C THR A 70 8.22 -2.20 -14.88
N ALA A 71 8.93 -1.18 -14.36
CA ALA A 71 9.67 -1.28 -13.11
C ALA A 71 8.75 -1.63 -11.93
N PHE A 72 7.61 -0.95 -11.79
CA PHE A 72 6.65 -1.25 -10.73
C PHE A 72 6.07 -2.66 -10.83
N ILE A 73 5.77 -3.18 -12.03
CA ILE A 73 5.29 -4.56 -12.17
C ILE A 73 6.34 -5.55 -11.64
N TYR A 74 7.62 -5.36 -11.98
CA TYR A 74 8.70 -6.21 -11.47
C TYR A 74 8.89 -6.06 -9.96
N GLU A 75 8.84 -4.84 -9.43
CA GLU A 75 9.01 -4.59 -8.00
C GLU A 75 7.86 -5.16 -7.18
N ILE A 76 6.61 -4.97 -7.62
CA ILE A 76 5.42 -5.54 -6.98
C ILE A 76 5.52 -7.07 -7.02
N GLY A 77 5.79 -7.66 -8.18
CA GLY A 77 5.93 -9.11 -8.31
C GLY A 77 7.07 -9.69 -7.47
N GLY A 78 8.18 -8.95 -7.31
CA GLY A 78 9.33 -9.39 -6.53
C GLY A 78 9.21 -9.20 -5.02
N THR A 79 8.29 -8.34 -4.55
CA THR A 79 8.18 -7.98 -3.12
C THR A 79 6.90 -8.48 -2.46
N LEU A 80 5.82 -8.68 -3.21
CA LEU A 80 4.51 -8.98 -2.65
C LEU A 80 4.29 -10.47 -2.34
N PHE A 81 5.09 -11.36 -2.92
CA PHE A 81 4.89 -12.82 -2.84
C PHE A 81 6.03 -13.53 -2.10
N ASP A 82 6.29 -13.12 -0.86
CA ASP A 82 7.11 -13.90 0.07
C ASP A 82 6.32 -15.09 0.66
N GLU A 83 6.99 -15.89 1.51
CA GLU A 83 6.39 -17.07 2.16
C GLU A 83 5.15 -16.73 2.99
N ASP A 84 5.17 -15.56 3.65
CA ASP A 84 4.11 -15.06 4.51
C ASP A 84 3.03 -14.28 3.76
N SER A 85 3.16 -14.13 2.44
CA SER A 85 2.23 -13.37 1.62
C SER A 85 0.80 -13.90 1.73
N PRO A 86 -0.21 -13.05 1.93
CA PRO A 86 -1.61 -13.46 1.94
C PRO A 86 -2.14 -13.74 0.54
N PHE A 87 -1.34 -13.57 -0.51
CA PHE A 87 -1.77 -13.66 -1.89
C PHE A 87 -1.33 -14.95 -2.58
N LEU A 88 -2.13 -15.42 -3.53
CA LEU A 88 -1.84 -16.56 -4.40
C LEU A 88 -1.12 -16.05 -5.66
N ILE A 89 0.21 -16.24 -5.72
CA ILE A 89 1.02 -15.79 -6.86
C ILE A 89 0.52 -16.37 -8.19
N ASP A 90 0.21 -17.67 -8.23
CA ASP A 90 -0.21 -18.37 -9.45
C ASP A 90 -1.57 -17.92 -10.01
N LYS A 91 -2.37 -17.22 -9.20
CA LYS A 91 -3.67 -16.67 -9.61
C LYS A 91 -3.62 -15.15 -9.82
N SER A 92 -2.63 -14.47 -9.27
CA SER A 92 -2.56 -13.01 -9.29
C SER A 92 -2.06 -12.50 -10.64
N GLU A 93 -2.60 -11.38 -11.09
CA GLU A 93 -2.41 -10.87 -12.44
C GLU A 93 -1.95 -9.42 -12.41
N PHE A 94 -1.00 -9.05 -13.27
CA PHE A 94 -0.48 -7.69 -13.41
C PHE A 94 -0.73 -7.19 -14.83
N TYR A 95 -1.44 -6.09 -14.94
CA TYR A 95 -1.82 -5.49 -16.21
C TYR A 95 -1.21 -4.10 -16.32
N PRO A 96 -0.25 -3.88 -17.24
CA PRO A 96 0.14 -2.53 -17.59
C PRO A 96 -1.01 -1.84 -18.32
N GLN A 97 -1.17 -0.55 -18.06
CA GLN A 97 -2.25 0.27 -18.60
C GLN A 97 -1.65 1.61 -19.08
N TYR A 98 -0.74 1.54 -20.04
CA TYR A 98 0.09 2.67 -20.50
C TYR A 98 -0.71 3.91 -20.93
N ASP A 99 -1.95 3.73 -21.37
CA ASP A 99 -2.84 4.80 -21.83
C ASP A 99 -3.78 5.34 -20.73
N ASN A 100 -3.78 4.71 -19.54
CA ASN A 100 -4.68 5.06 -18.44
C ASN A 100 -3.90 5.66 -17.26
N LEU A 101 -3.73 6.97 -17.28
CA LEU A 101 -3.07 7.70 -16.19
C LEU A 101 -3.78 7.56 -14.82
N ASN A 102 -5.04 7.09 -14.77
CA ASN A 102 -5.72 6.85 -13.48
C ASN A 102 -5.33 5.54 -12.79
N SER A 103 -4.76 4.60 -13.55
CA SER A 103 -4.28 3.32 -13.06
C SER A 103 -3.32 2.80 -14.13
N LEU A 104 -2.04 3.14 -13.98
CA LEU A 104 -0.99 2.74 -14.92
C LEU A 104 -0.55 1.28 -14.73
N VAL A 105 -0.73 0.76 -13.53
CA VAL A 105 -0.70 -0.67 -13.23
C VAL A 105 -2.00 -1.06 -12.58
N LEU A 106 -2.66 -2.07 -13.13
CA LEU A 106 -3.77 -2.76 -12.48
C LEU A 106 -3.28 -4.14 -12.03
N SER A 107 -3.37 -4.41 -10.73
CA SER A 107 -3.01 -5.68 -10.12
C SER A 107 -4.26 -6.35 -9.57
N ARG A 108 -4.55 -7.58 -9.99
CA ARG A 108 -5.57 -8.43 -9.37
C ARG A 108 -4.88 -9.41 -8.45
N LEU A 109 -5.14 -9.29 -7.16
CA LEU A 109 -4.49 -10.05 -6.11
C LEU A 109 -5.51 -11.00 -5.47
N TYR A 110 -5.32 -12.29 -5.69
CA TYR A 110 -6.22 -13.29 -5.11
C TYR A 110 -5.75 -13.67 -3.71
N VAL A 111 -6.62 -13.50 -2.73
CA VAL A 111 -6.32 -13.78 -1.32
C VAL A 111 -6.38 -15.29 -1.06
N LYS A 112 -5.44 -15.81 -0.28
CA LYS A 112 -5.38 -17.21 0.17
C LYS A 112 -6.63 -17.57 0.99
N GLU A 113 -6.97 -18.85 1.00
CA GLU A 113 -8.03 -19.37 1.86
C GLU A 113 -7.77 -19.02 3.34
N ASN A 114 -8.85 -18.75 4.09
CA ASN A 114 -8.82 -18.40 5.51
C ASN A 114 -8.11 -17.08 5.86
N ILE A 115 -7.68 -16.29 4.87
CA ILE A 115 -7.18 -14.93 5.09
C ILE A 115 -8.28 -13.92 4.78
N SER A 116 -8.50 -12.98 5.69
CA SER A 116 -9.45 -11.89 5.46
C SER A 116 -8.87 -10.86 4.49
N THR A 117 -9.75 -10.20 3.74
CA THR A 117 -9.35 -9.09 2.86
C THR A 117 -8.70 -7.96 3.66
N ASP A 118 -9.14 -7.70 4.89
CA ASP A 118 -8.53 -6.68 5.77
C ASP A 118 -7.07 -7.02 6.11
N SER A 119 -6.77 -8.28 6.43
CA SER A 119 -5.39 -8.73 6.65
C SER A 119 -4.54 -8.59 5.39
N ALA A 120 -5.12 -8.89 4.23
CA ALA A 120 -4.45 -8.73 2.94
C ALA A 120 -4.17 -7.26 2.60
N VAL A 121 -5.10 -6.34 2.89
CA VAL A 121 -4.89 -4.89 2.78
C VAL A 121 -3.77 -4.45 3.71
N CYS A 122 -3.78 -4.84 4.98
CA CYS A 122 -2.74 -4.50 5.95
C CYS A 122 -1.35 -4.97 5.50
N TYR A 123 -1.25 -6.17 4.94
CA TYR A 123 -0.01 -6.67 4.37
C TYR A 123 0.44 -5.83 3.16
N LEU A 124 -0.46 -5.56 2.21
CA LEU A 124 -0.16 -4.72 1.03
C LEU A 124 0.37 -3.34 1.47
N MET A 125 -0.28 -2.71 2.45
CA MET A 125 0.15 -1.43 2.98
C MET A 125 1.52 -1.51 3.67
N THR A 126 1.80 -2.61 4.37
CA THR A 126 3.10 -2.84 4.99
C THR A 126 4.21 -2.96 3.95
N ILE A 127 3.99 -3.74 2.90
CA ILE A 127 4.93 -3.88 1.78
C ILE A 127 5.08 -2.56 1.04
N TRP A 128 3.99 -1.81 0.83
CA TRP A 128 4.02 -0.49 0.20
C TRP A 128 4.99 0.44 0.92
N TYR A 129 4.76 0.70 2.21
CA TYR A 129 5.57 1.64 2.97
C TYR A 129 7.01 1.17 3.21
N ARG A 130 7.26 -0.14 3.19
CA ARG A 130 8.58 -0.70 3.44
C ARG A 130 9.45 -0.79 2.18
N TRP A 131 8.87 -1.13 1.03
CA TRP A 131 9.62 -1.57 -0.14
C TRP A 131 9.27 -0.84 -1.44
N LEU A 132 8.00 -0.51 -1.67
CA LEU A 132 7.54 0.00 -2.98
C LEU A 132 7.41 1.53 -3.04
N ARG A 133 7.22 2.16 -1.89
CA ARG A 133 7.07 3.61 -1.79
C ARG A 133 8.38 4.31 -2.17
N TYR A 134 8.27 5.37 -2.96
CA TYR A 134 9.40 6.28 -3.19
C TYR A 134 9.96 6.81 -1.85
N ALA A 135 11.29 6.92 -1.74
CA ALA A 135 11.92 7.31 -0.48
C ALA A 135 11.44 8.67 0.06
N VAL A 136 11.15 9.62 -0.83
CA VAL A 136 10.61 10.95 -0.51
C VAL A 136 9.55 11.32 -1.55
N PRO A 137 8.29 10.90 -1.38
CA PRO A 137 7.22 11.30 -2.28
C PRO A 137 6.83 12.74 -1.97
N THR A 138 6.73 13.57 -3.00
CA THR A 138 6.19 14.94 -2.92
C THR A 138 4.66 14.89 -2.76
N LEU A 139 4.02 13.90 -3.36
CA LEU A 139 2.60 13.61 -3.22
C LEU A 139 2.40 12.11 -3.11
N GLU A 140 1.57 11.69 -2.16
CA GLU A 140 1.11 10.32 -2.01
C GLU A 140 -0.36 10.35 -1.62
N ASN A 141 -1.21 9.72 -2.42
CA ASN A 141 -2.62 9.50 -2.09
C ASN A 141 -2.95 8.01 -2.18
N ILE A 142 -3.70 7.51 -1.20
CA ILE A 142 -4.09 6.10 -1.10
C ILE A 142 -5.59 6.06 -0.79
N GLU A 143 -6.37 5.54 -1.74
CA GLU A 143 -7.81 5.38 -1.64
C GLU A 143 -8.15 3.91 -1.46
N MET A 144 -9.05 3.60 -0.52
CA MET A 144 -9.60 2.26 -0.34
C MET A 144 -11.10 2.30 -0.61
N THR A 145 -11.58 1.46 -1.52
CA THR A 145 -13.00 1.36 -1.87
C THR A 145 -13.44 -0.11 -1.77
N PRO A 146 -14.43 -0.43 -0.92
CA PRO A 146 -15.08 -1.73 -0.97
C PRO A 146 -15.72 -1.96 -2.35
N LEU A 147 -15.60 -3.17 -2.88
CA LEU A 147 -16.26 -3.63 -4.09
C LEU A 147 -17.12 -4.86 -3.76
N ASP A 148 -18.09 -5.17 -4.62
CA ASP A 148 -18.91 -6.39 -4.46
C ASP A 148 -18.04 -7.67 -4.45
N ALA A 149 -16.94 -7.65 -5.21
CA ALA A 149 -16.01 -8.77 -5.37
C ALA A 149 -14.69 -8.59 -4.60
N GLY A 150 -14.64 -7.73 -3.58
CA GLY A 150 -13.44 -7.56 -2.75
C GLY A 150 -13.17 -6.12 -2.35
N VAL A 151 -11.90 -5.71 -2.39
CA VAL A 151 -11.49 -4.34 -2.03
C VAL A 151 -10.57 -3.79 -3.11
N ARG A 152 -10.83 -2.55 -3.53
CA ARG A 152 -9.94 -1.78 -4.39
C ARG A 152 -9.06 -0.87 -3.54
N VAL A 153 -7.76 -0.92 -3.77
CA VAL A 153 -6.79 0.03 -3.24
C VAL A 153 -6.17 0.77 -4.42
N ARG A 154 -6.37 2.09 -4.52
CA ARG A 154 -5.73 2.94 -5.52
C ARG A 154 -4.64 3.76 -4.85
N ILE A 155 -3.49 3.87 -5.51
CA ILE A 155 -2.35 4.62 -5.00
C ILE A 155 -1.84 5.55 -6.09
N LEU A 156 -1.71 6.83 -5.78
CA LEU A 156 -0.94 7.79 -6.55
C LEU A 156 0.32 8.13 -5.76
N THR A 157 1.49 8.01 -6.40
CA THR A 157 2.75 8.48 -5.82
C THR A 157 3.52 9.30 -6.84
N VAL A 158 4.05 10.44 -6.38
CA VAL A 158 4.82 11.39 -7.19
C VAL A 158 6.06 11.78 -6.40
N SER A 159 7.23 11.77 -7.03
CA SER A 159 8.45 12.35 -6.49
C SER A 159 8.98 13.38 -7.48
N THR A 160 8.87 14.66 -7.14
CA THR A 160 9.37 15.75 -8.00
C THR A 160 10.90 15.81 -8.02
N SER A 161 11.57 15.30 -6.98
CA SER A 161 13.04 15.24 -6.92
C SER A 161 13.63 14.16 -7.82
N ALA A 162 12.88 13.08 -8.05
CA ALA A 162 13.27 11.98 -8.93
C ALA A 162 12.61 12.08 -10.31
N GLU A 163 11.74 13.08 -10.53
CA GLU A 163 10.94 13.26 -11.75
C GLU A 163 10.10 12.01 -12.12
N CYS A 164 9.70 11.22 -11.11
CA CYS A 164 8.93 9.99 -11.30
C CYS A 164 7.53 10.10 -10.71
N ALA A 165 6.55 9.49 -11.38
CA ALA A 165 5.20 9.34 -10.86
C ALA A 165 4.58 8.02 -11.32
N CYS A 166 3.69 7.47 -10.50
CA CYS A 166 2.93 6.28 -10.88
C CYS A 166 1.56 6.27 -10.19
N SER A 167 0.54 5.84 -10.93
CA SER A 167 -0.77 5.49 -10.39
C SER A 167 -0.95 3.98 -10.47
N LEU A 168 -1.37 3.38 -9.37
CA LEU A 168 -1.49 1.94 -9.19
C LEU A 168 -2.91 1.64 -8.72
N GLU A 169 -3.48 0.54 -9.19
CA GLU A 169 -4.73 0.00 -8.70
C GLU A 169 -4.52 -1.46 -8.33
N PHE A 170 -4.89 -1.82 -7.11
CA PHE A 170 -4.91 -3.18 -6.60
C PHE A 170 -6.36 -3.58 -6.34
N ILE A 171 -6.80 -4.69 -6.93
CA ILE A 171 -8.09 -5.31 -6.63
C ILE A 171 -7.78 -6.59 -5.85
N LEU A 172 -8.11 -6.59 -4.57
CA LEU A 172 -7.94 -7.73 -3.68
C LEU A 172 -9.21 -8.56 -3.71
N ILE A 173 -9.11 -9.75 -4.26
CA ILE A 173 -10.24 -10.65 -4.53
C ILE A 173 -10.22 -11.74 -3.45
N PRO A 174 -11.25 -11.84 -2.60
CA PRO A 174 -11.32 -12.88 -1.58
C PRO A 174 -11.42 -14.26 -2.23
N HIS A 175 -10.94 -15.29 -1.54
CA HIS A 175 -11.16 -16.65 -2.00
C HIS A 175 -12.66 -16.98 -1.93
N GLU A 176 -13.25 -17.36 -3.06
CA GLU A 176 -14.62 -17.87 -3.07
C GLU A 176 -14.66 -19.21 -2.33
N VAL A 177 -15.44 -19.28 -1.25
CA VAL A 177 -15.77 -20.57 -0.65
C VAL A 177 -16.81 -21.21 -1.57
N THR A 178 -16.38 -22.15 -2.41
CA THR A 178 -17.32 -23.01 -3.12
C THR A 178 -17.94 -23.94 -2.07
N ILE A 179 -19.17 -23.65 -1.67
CA ILE A 179 -19.96 -24.45 -0.71
C ILE A 179 -20.48 -25.71 -1.40
#